data_AF-A0AAV9N8V6-F1
#
_entry.id   AF-A0AAV9N8V6-F1
#
_cell.length_a   1.000
_cell.length_b   1.000
_cell.length_c   1.000
_cell.angle_alpha   90.00
_cell.angle_beta   90.00
_cell.angle_gamma   90.00
#
_symmetry.space_group_name_H-M   'P 1'
#
loop_
_entity.id
_entity.type
_entity.pdbx_description
1 polymer ?
#
loop_
_entity_poly.entity_id
_entity_poly.type
_entity_poly.pdbx_seq_one_letter_code
_entity_poly.pdbx_strand_id
1 'polypeptide(L)'
;MDASYFHYPSGIQPLLTPPEDIDAFKWGTTVQADTADSISTVPVNEQGSGSGSHVQEQSRSPPNTRPSEIQLPAPSNMSSDESNMPLWLGRACQKLVSSLGDPNKQQNIQMVVQALPPQAKKAGVKLVFEKVVEVLQGHFLLPPYITITHAVSQVISMDEVPASPPATPNTHHSSDGYFEDQTIFTHAAVVPAYHAQSTVSTIVSPRPSNIIAAPSSIQMTILERYIPPTTAQEVHDFFTMSRKSYLADRLLELSANDGSLLLVFPTKTGGMTFAKNYIGPIIEPFLRQFVLLNHLFVDIAVDLGRMASLDSMKEFSELRDAVRQMCQALSQRAPARGIQSRYEVVHAETAEVALNRNVWREWYLEQETPRLRQNLVDYHKAGGRMPSRVGQIETTPGMLAREVVDGIRTSREPAGEVGIEVGVFVIRRSIV
;
A
#
# COMPACT_ATOMS: atom_id res chain seq x y z
N MET A 1 -42.78 58.36 34.90
CA MET A 1 -43.04 57.30 33.91
C MET A 1 -41.75 57.09 33.15
N ASP A 2 -40.69 56.65 33.85
CA ASP A 2 -40.36 55.25 34.23
C ASP A 2 -39.71 54.51 33.05
N ALA A 3 -38.37 54.36 33.09
CA ALA A 3 -37.63 53.13 33.45
C ALA A 3 -37.51 52.16 32.24
N SER A 4 -36.35 51.71 31.75
CA SER A 4 -35.22 51.02 32.42
C SER A 4 -34.02 50.94 31.45
N TYR A 5 -32.78 51.35 31.80
CA TYR A 5 -31.60 50.53 32.18
C TYR A 5 -31.28 49.32 31.25
N PHE A 6 -30.09 49.14 30.66
CA PHE A 6 -28.75 49.05 31.29
C PHE A 6 -27.57 49.36 30.33
N HIS A 7 -26.44 49.74 30.93
CA HIS A 7 -25.15 50.05 30.29
C HIS A 7 -24.02 49.16 30.87
N TYR A 8 -23.11 48.70 29.98
CA TYR A 8 -21.74 48.13 30.16
C TYR A 8 -21.57 46.75 30.86
N PRO A 9 -20.42 46.01 30.71
CA PRO A 9 -19.11 46.39 30.15
C PRO A 9 -18.44 45.41 29.15
N SER A 10 -17.31 45.87 28.61
CA SER A 10 -16.26 45.11 27.91
C SER A 10 -15.90 43.78 28.60
N GLY A 11 -16.07 42.67 27.89
CA GLY A 11 -15.69 41.33 28.35
C GLY A 11 -14.39 40.86 27.71
N ILE A 12 -13.38 40.63 28.55
CA ILE A 12 -12.14 39.91 28.23
C ILE A 12 -12.51 38.46 27.87
N GLN A 13 -12.14 37.98 26.68
CA GLN A 13 -12.22 36.55 26.36
C GLN A 13 -10.98 35.83 26.95
N PRO A 14 -11.15 34.79 27.77
CA PRO A 14 -10.03 34.05 28.35
C PRO A 14 -9.33 33.14 27.32
N LEU A 15 -8.00 33.12 27.39
CA LEU A 15 -7.17 32.06 26.81
C LEU A 15 -7.53 30.71 27.48
N LEU A 16 -7.95 29.73 26.68
CA LEU A 16 -8.10 28.35 27.13
C LEU A 16 -6.80 27.58 26.85
N THR A 17 -5.78 27.86 27.66
CA THR A 17 -4.68 26.91 27.90
C THR A 17 -5.19 25.81 28.84
N PRO A 18 -4.80 24.54 28.66
CA PRO A 18 -5.11 23.48 29.62
C PRO A 18 -4.51 23.81 31.00
N PRO A 19 -5.17 23.45 32.11
CA PRO A 19 -4.62 23.66 33.45
C PRO A 19 -3.33 22.84 33.66
N GLU A 20 -2.36 23.46 34.33
CA GLU A 20 -1.12 22.83 34.80
C GLU A 20 -1.44 21.85 35.94
N ASP A 21 -1.58 20.56 35.64
CA ASP A 21 -1.42 19.53 36.68
C ASP A 21 0.07 19.22 36.84
N ILE A 22 0.66 19.91 37.81
CA ILE A 22 1.95 19.57 38.41
C ILE A 22 1.68 18.45 39.40
N ASP A 23 1.90 17.20 38.97
CA ASP A 23 2.34 16.16 39.89
C ASP A 23 3.30 15.19 39.18
N ALA A 24 4.56 15.26 39.61
CA ALA A 24 5.66 14.47 39.10
C ALA A 24 5.44 12.99 39.44
N PHE A 25 5.30 12.15 38.41
CA PHE A 25 5.20 10.70 38.56
C PHE A 25 6.54 10.13 39.06
N LYS A 26 6.64 9.88 40.37
CA LYS A 26 7.85 9.33 41.01
C LYS A 26 7.91 7.81 40.86
N TRP A 27 8.79 7.34 39.99
CA TRP A 27 9.16 5.92 39.89
C TRP A 27 10.07 5.53 41.03
N GLY A 28 9.47 5.12 42.14
CA GLY A 28 10.16 4.44 43.23
C GLY A 28 9.48 4.69 44.56
N THR A 29 8.98 3.64 45.20
CA THR A 29 9.45 3.22 46.54
C THR A 29 8.90 1.82 46.83
N THR A 30 9.83 0.97 47.24
CA THR A 30 9.73 -0.32 47.91
C THR A 30 8.60 -0.40 48.95
N VAL A 31 7.86 -1.50 48.99
CA VAL A 31 7.15 -1.91 50.22
C VAL A 31 7.52 -3.35 50.52
N GLN A 32 8.23 -3.50 51.63
CA GLN A 32 8.62 -4.74 52.29
C GLN A 32 7.52 -5.13 53.30
N ALA A 33 7.44 -6.43 53.58
CA ALA A 33 6.38 -7.17 54.26
C ALA A 33 6.14 -6.86 55.75
N ASP A 34 4.93 -7.17 56.24
CA ASP A 34 4.67 -8.04 57.43
C ASP A 34 3.14 -8.34 57.52
N THR A 35 2.65 -9.59 57.45
CA THR A 35 2.61 -10.72 58.41
C THR A 35 1.32 -10.75 59.25
N ALA A 36 0.45 -11.77 59.04
CA ALA A 36 -0.09 -12.68 60.09
C ALA A 36 -1.35 -13.48 59.64
N ASP A 37 -1.24 -14.82 59.73
CA ASP A 37 -2.21 -15.86 60.15
C ASP A 37 -3.56 -16.07 59.40
N SER A 38 -4.01 -17.30 59.06
CA SER A 38 -3.57 -18.67 59.42
C SER A 38 -4.26 -19.79 58.57
N ILE A 39 -3.49 -20.85 58.27
CA ILE A 39 -3.77 -22.31 58.35
C ILE A 39 -4.83 -22.96 57.42
N SER A 40 -4.41 -23.90 56.54
CA SER A 40 -4.44 -25.36 56.85
C SER A 40 -3.79 -26.24 55.76
N THR A 41 -3.27 -27.40 56.19
CA THR A 41 -2.35 -28.33 55.50
C THR A 41 -2.92 -29.75 55.62
N VAL A 42 -2.83 -30.59 54.57
CA VAL A 42 -2.68 -32.05 54.75
C VAL A 42 -2.00 -32.71 53.53
N PRO A 43 -1.00 -33.59 53.75
CA PRO A 43 -0.39 -34.44 52.72
C PRO A 43 -0.88 -35.90 52.81
N VAL A 44 -0.81 -36.66 51.71
CA VAL A 44 -0.88 -38.14 51.76
C VAL A 44 0.14 -38.73 50.78
N ASN A 45 0.89 -39.69 51.31
CA ASN A 45 1.99 -40.44 50.73
C ASN A 45 1.63 -41.93 50.86
N GLU A 46 1.62 -42.73 49.79
CA GLU A 46 1.62 -44.21 49.90
C GLU A 46 2.40 -44.89 48.77
N GLN A 47 3.12 -45.93 49.19
CA GLN A 47 4.06 -46.80 48.47
C GLN A 47 3.36 -47.95 47.73
N GLY A 48 4.02 -48.59 46.76
CA GLY A 48 3.62 -49.92 46.29
C GLY A 48 4.39 -50.45 45.07
N SER A 49 5.23 -51.45 45.30
CA SER A 49 6.10 -52.19 44.36
C SER A 49 5.37 -53.08 43.34
N GLY A 50 5.99 -53.36 42.17
CA GLY A 50 5.64 -54.52 41.34
C GLY A 50 6.24 -54.53 39.92
N SER A 51 7.12 -55.51 39.65
CA SER A 51 7.85 -55.77 38.39
C SER A 51 7.01 -56.04 37.14
N GLY A 52 7.54 -55.71 35.96
CA GLY A 52 7.06 -56.22 34.67
C GLY A 52 7.73 -55.56 33.46
N SER A 53 8.39 -56.37 32.65
CA SER A 53 9.37 -56.05 31.59
C SER A 53 8.82 -55.60 30.23
N HIS A 54 9.67 -54.84 29.51
CA HIS A 54 9.77 -54.62 28.05
C HIS A 54 8.62 -53.91 27.31
N VAL A 55 8.93 -52.77 26.67
CA VAL A 55 8.97 -52.56 25.20
C VAL A 55 8.98 -51.04 24.88
N GLN A 56 9.87 -50.65 23.97
CA GLN A 56 9.97 -49.40 23.20
C GLN A 56 10.43 -48.10 23.90
N GLU A 57 11.68 -47.73 23.57
CA GLU A 57 12.24 -46.38 23.64
C GLU A 57 11.37 -45.40 22.85
N GLN A 58 10.53 -44.66 23.57
CA GLN A 58 10.13 -43.31 23.20
C GLN A 58 10.87 -42.36 24.13
N SER A 59 11.91 -41.69 23.63
CA SER A 59 12.56 -40.59 24.33
C SER A 59 11.56 -39.43 24.41
N ARG A 60 10.83 -39.38 25.53
CA ARG A 60 10.03 -38.22 25.94
C ARG A 60 10.95 -37.01 26.11
N SER A 61 10.53 -35.94 25.45
CA SER A 61 10.99 -34.57 25.61
C SER A 61 10.87 -34.09 27.07
N PRO A 62 11.81 -33.26 27.56
CA PRO A 62 11.70 -32.60 28.86
C PRO A 62 10.55 -31.58 28.84
N PRO A 63 9.69 -31.50 29.89
CA PRO A 63 8.63 -30.52 29.96
C PRO A 63 9.21 -29.22 30.51
N ASN A 64 9.77 -28.40 29.63
CA ASN A 64 9.90 -26.96 29.83
C ASN A 64 10.35 -26.34 28.50
N THR A 65 9.42 -26.21 27.57
CA THR A 65 9.59 -25.38 26.38
C THR A 65 8.44 -24.40 26.32
N ARG A 66 8.75 -23.19 26.78
CA ARG A 66 7.94 -21.99 26.62
C ARG A 66 7.73 -21.78 25.10
N PRO A 67 6.50 -21.60 24.60
CA PRO A 67 6.26 -21.41 23.18
C PRO A 67 6.60 -19.96 22.82
N SER A 68 7.86 -19.66 22.55
CA SER A 68 8.37 -18.45 21.85
C SER A 68 9.88 -18.56 21.68
N GLU A 69 10.36 -19.54 20.90
CA GLU A 69 11.71 -19.44 20.36
C GLU A 69 11.57 -18.80 18.97
N ILE A 70 11.80 -17.49 18.93
CA ILE A 70 11.86 -16.71 17.69
C ILE A 70 13.13 -17.15 16.97
N GLN A 71 13.00 -18.03 15.99
CA GLN A 71 14.06 -18.26 15.02
C GLN A 71 14.19 -16.99 14.16
N LEU A 72 15.22 -16.21 14.47
CA LEU A 72 15.63 -15.07 13.66
C LEU A 72 15.97 -15.55 12.25
N PRO A 73 15.53 -14.85 11.19
CA PRO A 73 16.02 -15.13 9.85
C PRO A 73 17.53 -14.90 9.82
N ALA A 74 18.27 -15.92 9.38
CA ALA A 74 19.71 -15.80 9.18
C ALA A 74 20.00 -14.62 8.24
N PRO A 75 21.09 -13.86 8.46
CA PRO A 75 21.48 -12.78 7.57
C PRO A 75 21.66 -13.37 6.17
N SER A 76 20.77 -13.00 5.26
CA SER A 76 20.93 -13.30 3.86
C SER A 76 22.21 -12.60 3.41
N ASN A 77 23.25 -13.40 3.13
CA ASN A 77 24.42 -12.98 2.38
C ASN A 77 23.94 -12.31 1.08
N MET A 78 23.81 -10.98 1.09
CA MET A 78 23.46 -10.19 -0.08
C MET A 78 24.69 -9.98 -0.98
N SER A 79 25.28 -11.08 -1.41
CA SER A 79 26.44 -11.06 -2.31
C SER A 79 26.29 -12.11 -3.40
N SER A 80 25.14 -12.10 -4.11
CA SER A 80 25.01 -12.72 -5.43
C SER A 80 23.61 -12.53 -6.02
N ASP A 81 23.24 -11.30 -6.41
CA ASP A 81 22.39 -11.10 -7.60
C ASP A 81 22.32 -9.62 -8.04
N GLU A 82 23.47 -8.97 -8.23
CA GLU A 82 23.52 -7.68 -8.94
C GLU A 82 23.00 -7.78 -10.40
N SER A 83 22.77 -9.00 -10.89
CA SER A 83 22.55 -9.36 -12.29
C SER A 83 21.11 -9.24 -12.81
N ASN A 84 20.09 -8.98 -11.99
CA ASN A 84 18.69 -9.11 -12.42
C ASN A 84 17.79 -7.88 -12.21
N MET A 85 18.38 -6.70 -11.95
CA MET A 85 17.59 -5.48 -11.78
C MET A 85 17.25 -4.81 -13.12
N PRO A 86 16.01 -4.32 -13.31
CA PRO A 86 15.65 -3.65 -14.56
C PRO A 86 16.49 -2.40 -14.78
N LEU A 87 17.18 -2.32 -15.92
CA LEU A 87 18.07 -1.21 -16.28
C LEU A 87 17.38 0.17 -16.21
N TRP A 88 16.07 0.22 -16.46
CA TRP A 88 15.27 1.45 -16.38
C TRP A 88 15.19 2.01 -14.95
N LEU A 89 15.11 1.15 -13.93
CA LEU A 89 14.97 1.59 -12.55
C LEU A 89 16.26 2.28 -12.09
N GLY A 90 17.42 1.75 -12.47
CA GLY A 90 18.71 2.41 -12.21
C GLY A 90 18.77 3.81 -12.81
N ARG A 91 18.36 3.99 -14.07
CA ARG A 91 18.32 5.30 -14.74
C ARG A 91 17.34 6.27 -14.06
N ALA A 92 16.14 5.80 -13.73
CA ALA A 92 15.14 6.60 -13.05
C ALA A 92 15.61 7.03 -11.65
N CYS A 93 16.16 6.10 -10.85
CA CYS A 93 16.72 6.39 -9.52
C CYS A 93 17.83 7.45 -9.59
N GLN A 94 18.74 7.34 -10.55
CA GLN A 94 19.80 8.34 -10.74
C GLN A 94 19.22 9.73 -10.99
N LYS A 95 18.20 9.86 -11.84
CA LYS A 95 17.53 11.15 -12.10
C LYS A 95 16.75 11.68 -10.90
N LEU A 96 16.21 10.79 -10.10
CA LEU A 96 15.41 11.10 -8.93
C LEU A 96 16.29 11.60 -7.76
N VAL A 97 17.48 11.05 -7.59
CA VAL A 97 18.41 11.45 -6.51
C VAL A 97 19.32 12.62 -6.91
N SER A 98 19.51 12.89 -8.21
CA SER A 98 20.49 13.89 -8.69
C SER A 98 20.26 15.34 -8.22
N SER A 99 19.09 15.69 -7.70
CA SER A 99 18.78 17.05 -7.20
C SER A 99 18.75 17.15 -5.69
N LEU A 100 19.08 16.08 -4.97
CA LEU A 100 18.79 16.00 -3.55
C LEU A 100 19.95 16.48 -2.69
N GLY A 101 19.85 17.74 -2.23
CA GLY A 101 20.66 18.27 -1.15
C GLY A 101 22.18 18.28 -1.39
N ASP A 102 22.92 18.67 -0.35
CA ASP A 102 24.38 18.60 -0.35
C ASP A 102 24.79 17.18 0.13
N PRO A 103 25.53 16.40 -0.68
CA PRO A 103 25.92 15.03 -0.33
C PRO A 103 26.84 14.95 0.90
N ASN A 104 27.42 16.08 1.32
CA ASN A 104 28.32 16.16 2.46
C ASN A 104 27.60 16.42 3.79
N LYS A 105 26.29 16.70 3.77
CA LYS A 105 25.50 17.00 4.98
C LYS A 105 24.53 15.86 5.26
N GLN A 106 24.38 15.53 6.55
CA GLN A 106 23.33 14.62 6.99
C GLN A 106 21.96 15.24 6.70
N GLN A 107 21.13 14.52 5.92
CA GLN A 107 19.80 14.95 5.51
C GLN A 107 18.71 14.18 6.24
N ASN A 108 17.55 14.82 6.37
CA ASN A 108 16.30 14.16 6.75
C ASN A 108 15.38 14.14 5.51
N ILE A 109 14.97 12.96 5.08
CA ILE A 109 14.24 12.73 3.84
C ILE A 109 12.88 12.12 4.18
N GLN A 110 11.82 12.84 3.87
CA GLN A 110 10.45 12.32 3.89
C GLN A 110 10.13 11.71 2.54
N MET A 111 9.74 10.44 2.56
CA MET A 111 9.37 9.65 1.39
C MET A 111 7.92 9.17 1.51
N VAL A 112 7.15 9.26 0.44
CA VAL A 112 5.83 8.64 0.32
C VAL A 112 5.88 7.54 -0.73
N VAL A 113 5.35 6.36 -0.40
CA VAL A 113 5.27 5.22 -1.32
C VAL A 113 3.81 4.81 -1.47
N GLN A 114 3.32 4.76 -2.70
CA GLN A 114 1.96 4.37 -3.03
C GLN A 114 1.95 3.45 -4.24
N ALA A 115 1.47 2.23 -4.06
CA ALA A 115 1.18 1.31 -5.15
C ALA A 115 -0.34 1.19 -5.36
N LEU A 116 -0.76 1.06 -6.62
CA LEU A 116 -2.16 0.92 -7.04
C LEU A 116 -2.29 -0.31 -7.96
N PRO A 117 -2.99 -1.38 -7.55
CA PRO A 117 -3.58 -1.58 -6.22
C PRO A 117 -2.51 -1.70 -5.11
N PRO A 118 -2.91 -1.58 -3.82
CA PRO A 118 -2.01 -1.70 -2.68
C PRO A 118 -1.21 -3.01 -2.71
N GLN A 119 0.07 -2.94 -2.36
CA GLN A 119 0.93 -4.11 -2.26
C GLN A 119 1.09 -4.51 -0.80
N ALA A 120 0.54 -5.66 -0.42
CA ALA A 120 0.90 -6.30 0.85
C ALA A 120 2.35 -6.82 0.78
N LYS A 121 3.10 -6.70 1.88
CA LYS A 121 4.44 -7.30 1.98
C LYS A 121 4.31 -8.81 1.85
N LYS A 122 4.78 -9.38 0.73
CA LYS A 122 4.88 -10.82 0.52
C LYS A 122 6.33 -11.18 0.21
N ALA A 123 6.79 -12.29 0.80
CA ALA A 123 8.17 -12.75 0.62
C ALA A 123 8.51 -12.95 -0.86
N GLY A 124 9.67 -12.45 -1.30
CA GLY A 124 10.23 -12.71 -2.63
C GLY A 124 9.94 -11.66 -3.71
N VAL A 125 9.30 -10.51 -3.39
CA VAL A 125 9.16 -9.39 -4.33
C VAL A 125 10.05 -8.24 -3.88
N LYS A 126 11.03 -7.85 -4.71
CA LYS A 126 11.87 -6.67 -4.45
C LYS A 126 11.09 -5.41 -4.81
N LEU A 127 10.93 -4.51 -3.85
CA LEU A 127 10.06 -3.34 -3.99
C LEU A 127 10.86 -2.17 -4.59
N VAL A 128 10.25 -1.36 -5.46
CA VAL A 128 10.93 -0.25 -6.13
C VAL A 128 11.53 0.74 -5.12
N PHE A 129 10.81 1.03 -4.04
CA PHE A 129 11.31 1.94 -3.01
C PHE A 129 12.57 1.42 -2.31
N GLU A 130 12.77 0.11 -2.16
CA GLU A 130 13.98 -0.45 -1.55
C GLU A 130 15.20 -0.09 -2.39
N LYS A 131 15.08 -0.16 -3.72
CA LYS A 131 16.18 0.25 -4.61
C LYS A 131 16.38 1.76 -4.61
N VAL A 132 15.31 2.53 -4.52
CA VAL A 132 15.42 3.98 -4.38
C VAL A 132 16.16 4.34 -3.10
N VAL A 133 15.82 3.71 -1.97
CA VAL A 133 16.52 3.87 -0.68
C VAL A 133 17.99 3.46 -0.78
N GLU A 134 18.29 2.33 -1.42
CA GLU A 134 19.68 1.88 -1.64
C GLU A 134 20.51 2.92 -2.42
N VAL A 135 19.98 3.42 -3.54
CA VAL A 135 20.64 4.45 -4.35
C VAL A 135 20.75 5.77 -3.58
N LEU A 136 19.75 6.08 -2.78
CA LEU A 136 19.71 7.28 -1.96
C LEU A 136 20.78 7.25 -0.86
N GLN A 137 20.89 6.15 -0.12
CA GLN A 137 21.93 5.97 0.89
C GLN A 137 23.33 6.05 0.26
N GLY A 138 23.53 5.46 -0.93
CA GLY A 138 24.79 5.54 -1.65
C GLY A 138 25.13 6.92 -2.25
N HIS A 139 24.17 7.85 -2.30
CA HIS A 139 24.40 9.20 -2.82
C HIS A 139 25.07 10.14 -1.79
N PHE A 140 24.84 9.91 -0.50
CA PHE A 140 25.38 10.75 0.57
C PHE A 140 26.62 10.12 1.19
N LEU A 141 27.59 10.95 1.57
CA LEU A 141 28.77 10.48 2.34
C LEU A 141 28.37 10.03 3.75
N LEU A 142 27.34 10.66 4.31
CA LEU A 142 26.72 10.32 5.58
C LEU A 142 25.30 9.82 5.30
N PRO A 143 24.93 8.58 5.69
CA PRO A 143 23.60 8.05 5.42
C PRO A 143 22.49 8.98 5.94
N PRO A 144 21.51 9.35 5.09
CA PRO A 144 20.43 10.23 5.52
C PRO A 144 19.43 9.46 6.39
N TYR A 145 18.74 10.19 7.28
CA TYR A 145 17.54 9.66 7.94
C TYR A 145 16.37 9.71 6.96
N ILE A 146 15.76 8.56 6.69
CA ILE A 146 14.69 8.39 5.72
C ILE A 146 13.43 7.96 6.47
N THR A 147 12.42 8.80 6.43
CA THR A 147 11.07 8.46 6.93
C THR A 147 10.19 8.10 5.75
N ILE A 148 9.72 6.86 5.68
CA ILE A 148 8.88 6.33 4.60
C ILE A 148 7.44 6.17 5.09
N THR A 149 6.52 6.88 4.46
CA THR A 149 5.08 6.71 4.63
C THR A 149 4.52 5.84 3.52
N HIS A 150 4.03 4.65 3.86
CA HIS A 150 3.31 3.78 2.93
C HIS A 150 1.83 4.17 2.89
N ALA A 151 1.37 4.61 1.72
CA ALA A 151 -0.02 4.92 1.47
C ALA A 151 -0.81 3.61 1.21
N VAL A 152 -1.72 3.26 2.11
CA VAL A 152 -2.50 2.02 2.03
C VAL A 152 -4.00 2.30 1.92
N SER A 153 -4.73 1.49 1.15
CA SER A 153 -6.14 1.77 0.83
C SER A 153 -7.16 1.24 1.83
N GLN A 154 -6.75 0.32 2.72
CA GLN A 154 -7.64 -0.29 3.73
C GLN A 154 -6.90 -0.46 5.06
N VAL A 155 -7.67 -0.79 6.09
CA VAL A 155 -7.16 -1.14 7.42
C VAL A 155 -6.30 -2.39 7.28
N ILE A 156 -4.98 -2.18 7.24
CA ILE A 156 -3.97 -3.23 7.25
C ILE A 156 -4.05 -4.01 8.55
N SER A 157 -3.81 -5.33 8.50
CA SER A 157 -3.51 -6.08 9.71
C SER A 157 -2.22 -5.52 10.32
N MET A 158 -2.09 -5.52 11.66
CA MET A 158 -0.86 -5.05 12.32
C MET A 158 0.40 -5.76 11.80
N ASP A 159 0.26 -6.99 11.30
CA ASP A 159 1.34 -7.79 10.71
C ASP A 159 1.79 -7.31 9.31
N GLU A 160 0.95 -6.52 8.64
CA GLU A 160 1.22 -5.94 7.31
C GLU A 160 1.80 -4.52 7.41
N VAL A 161 1.75 -3.92 8.61
CA VAL A 161 2.41 -2.64 8.89
C VAL A 161 3.92 -2.86 8.75
N PRO A 162 4.63 -2.02 7.98
CA PRO A 162 6.07 -2.03 7.96
C PRO A 162 6.64 -1.83 9.38
N ALA A 163 7.08 -2.91 10.03
CA ALA A 163 7.72 -2.81 11.33
C ALA A 163 9.09 -2.15 11.18
N SER A 164 9.26 -0.95 11.74
CA SER A 164 10.59 -0.47 12.10
C SER A 164 10.56 0.52 13.26
N PRO A 165 11.53 0.43 14.19
CA PRO A 165 12.52 -0.65 14.39
C PRO A 165 11.95 -1.94 15.01
N PRO A 166 12.66 -3.09 14.95
CA PRO A 166 12.34 -4.25 15.77
C PRO A 166 12.37 -3.91 17.26
N ALA A 167 11.45 -4.48 18.04
CA ALA A 167 11.35 -4.25 19.49
C ALA A 167 12.47 -4.92 20.32
N THR A 168 13.43 -5.60 19.68
CA THR A 168 14.52 -6.33 20.37
C THR A 168 15.89 -6.07 19.72
N PRO A 169 16.92 -5.79 20.52
CA PRO A 169 18.26 -5.40 20.06
C PRO A 169 18.97 -6.55 19.34
N ASN A 170 19.59 -6.25 18.20
CA ASN A 170 20.59 -7.13 17.56
C ASN A 170 21.81 -7.23 18.49
N THR A 171 21.96 -8.34 19.21
CA THR A 171 23.07 -8.59 20.14
C THR A 171 24.40 -8.97 19.46
N HIS A 172 24.49 -8.89 18.12
CA HIS A 172 25.65 -9.38 17.36
C HIS A 172 26.63 -8.30 16.87
N HIS A 173 26.41 -7.02 17.16
CA HIS A 173 27.39 -5.97 16.90
C HIS A 173 28.03 -5.52 18.22
N SER A 174 29.29 -5.94 18.43
CA SER A 174 30.04 -5.72 19.67
C SER A 174 30.79 -4.38 19.72
N SER A 175 30.34 -3.35 19.01
CA SER A 175 30.93 -2.00 19.11
C SER A 175 29.88 -0.94 18.79
N ASP A 176 29.73 0.01 19.72
CA ASP A 176 29.00 1.31 19.73
C ASP A 176 27.78 1.52 18.82
N GLY A 177 26.68 1.97 19.44
CA GLY A 177 25.57 2.65 18.76
C GLY A 177 24.34 1.83 18.40
N TYR A 178 23.50 1.45 19.38
CA TYR A 178 22.18 0.79 19.20
C TYR A 178 21.25 1.46 18.15
N PHE A 179 21.43 2.77 17.88
CA PHE A 179 20.67 3.55 16.90
C PHE A 179 21.53 4.12 15.75
N GLU A 180 22.85 3.95 15.78
CA GLU A 180 23.76 4.69 14.89
C GLU A 180 23.68 4.21 13.43
N ASP A 181 23.37 2.92 13.24
CA ASP A 181 23.22 2.33 11.91
C ASP A 181 21.76 2.34 11.39
N GLN A 182 20.80 2.75 12.22
CA GLN A 182 19.39 2.71 11.85
C GLN A 182 18.88 4.05 11.36
N THR A 183 18.96 4.25 10.04
CA THR A 183 18.54 5.52 9.43
C THR A 183 17.19 5.46 8.71
N ILE A 184 16.50 4.31 8.68
CA ILE A 184 15.22 4.15 7.96
C ILE A 184 14.08 3.91 8.95
N PHE A 185 13.04 4.72 8.86
CA PHE A 185 11.82 4.65 9.66
C PHE A 185 10.60 4.53 8.75
N THR A 186 9.76 3.52 8.96
CA THR A 186 8.61 3.23 8.09
C THR A 186 7.31 3.31 8.89
N HIS A 187 6.30 3.95 8.33
CA HIS A 187 4.95 3.93 8.88
C HIS A 187 3.92 3.82 7.74
N ALA A 188 2.68 3.54 8.09
CA ALA A 188 1.58 3.46 7.14
C ALA A 188 0.58 4.59 7.38
N ALA A 189 0.03 5.15 6.29
CA ALA A 189 -1.05 6.11 6.32
C ALA A 189 -2.21 5.59 5.46
N VAL A 190 -3.42 5.63 6.00
CA VAL A 190 -4.61 5.20 5.27
C VAL A 190 -5.04 6.30 4.31
N VAL A 191 -5.18 5.96 3.03
CA VAL A 191 -5.65 6.83 1.96
C VAL A 191 -6.92 6.22 1.38
N PRO A 192 -7.99 6.99 1.15
CA PRO A 192 -9.20 6.42 0.59
C PRO A 192 -8.96 5.87 -0.83
N ALA A 193 -9.62 4.78 -1.19
CA ALA A 193 -9.73 4.35 -2.59
C ALA A 193 -10.61 5.35 -3.36
N TYR A 194 -10.01 6.23 -4.16
CA TYR A 194 -10.72 7.34 -4.82
C TYR A 194 -11.81 6.87 -5.80
N HIS A 195 -11.61 5.67 -6.34
CA HIS A 195 -12.49 5.04 -7.33
C HIS A 195 -13.13 3.74 -6.84
N ALA A 196 -13.11 3.46 -5.53
CA ALA A 196 -13.93 2.37 -5.00
C ALA A 196 -15.42 2.62 -5.29
N GLN A 197 -16.13 1.58 -5.71
CA GLN A 197 -17.58 1.63 -5.92
C GLN A 197 -18.25 1.91 -4.57
N SER A 198 -18.69 3.16 -4.38
CA SER A 198 -19.32 3.62 -3.14
C SER A 198 -20.61 2.84 -2.87
N THR A 199 -20.62 2.05 -1.79
CA THR A 199 -21.86 1.72 -1.11
C THR A 199 -22.18 2.88 -0.17
N VAL A 200 -23.05 3.79 -0.63
CA VAL A 200 -23.81 4.75 0.19
C VAL A 200 -22.98 5.58 1.18
N SER A 201 -22.67 6.83 0.81
CA SER A 201 -22.31 7.85 1.81
C SER A 201 -22.86 9.22 1.39
N THR A 202 -24.17 9.40 1.54
CA THR A 202 -24.91 10.67 1.47
C THR A 202 -24.72 11.50 2.76
N ILE A 203 -23.48 11.65 3.24
CA ILE A 203 -23.19 12.54 4.37
C ILE A 203 -22.20 13.59 3.90
N VAL A 204 -22.69 14.84 3.83
CA VAL A 204 -21.91 16.06 3.61
C VAL A 204 -21.06 16.29 4.86
N SER A 205 -19.96 15.56 5.01
CA SER A 205 -18.92 15.91 5.99
C SER A 205 -17.89 16.87 5.37
N PRO A 206 -17.25 17.76 6.15
CA PRO A 206 -16.14 18.56 5.67
C PRO A 206 -15.01 17.64 5.20
N ARG A 207 -14.51 17.93 4.01
CA ARG A 207 -13.52 17.13 3.26
C ARG A 207 -12.26 16.81 4.10
N PRO A 208 -11.90 15.54 4.35
CA PRO A 208 -10.51 15.23 4.64
C PRO A 208 -9.69 15.46 3.36
N SER A 209 -8.59 16.20 3.45
CA SER A 209 -7.59 16.19 2.38
C SER A 209 -7.06 14.77 2.27
N ASN A 210 -7.10 14.17 1.08
CA ASN A 210 -6.48 12.85 0.84
C ASN A 210 -4.92 12.94 0.73
N ILE A 211 -4.41 14.10 1.15
CA ILE A 211 -3.02 14.44 1.25
C ILE A 211 -2.48 13.74 2.51
N ILE A 212 -1.44 12.95 2.34
CA ILE A 212 -0.82 12.11 3.37
C ILE A 212 0.07 12.95 4.31
N ALA A 213 0.67 14.01 3.77
CA ALA A 213 1.61 14.86 4.47
C ALA A 213 1.27 16.35 4.31
N ALA A 214 1.94 17.23 5.05
CA ALA A 214 1.74 18.66 4.83
C ALA A 214 2.12 19.04 3.38
N PRO A 215 1.35 19.92 2.70
CA PRO A 215 1.74 20.38 1.37
C PRO A 215 3.16 20.94 1.36
N SER A 216 3.94 20.60 0.35
CA SER A 216 5.34 21.01 0.23
C SER A 216 6.30 20.48 1.30
N SER A 217 6.03 19.31 1.91
CA SER A 217 6.93 18.69 2.91
C SER A 217 7.67 17.46 2.42
N ILE A 218 7.22 16.80 1.35
CA ILE A 218 7.75 15.50 0.91
C ILE A 218 8.90 15.68 -0.08
N GLN A 219 10.08 15.15 0.23
CA GLN A 219 11.23 15.24 -0.68
C GLN A 219 11.11 14.23 -1.83
N MET A 220 10.49 13.08 -1.58
CA MET A 220 10.46 11.98 -2.53
C MET A 220 9.12 11.25 -2.53
N THR A 221 8.53 11.05 -3.70
CA THR A 221 7.32 10.25 -3.83
C THR A 221 7.50 9.16 -4.87
N ILE A 222 7.01 7.96 -4.56
CA ILE A 222 6.95 6.83 -5.49
C ILE A 222 5.49 6.48 -5.67
N LEU A 223 4.97 6.66 -6.88
CA LEU A 223 3.60 6.34 -7.25
C LEU A 223 3.62 5.29 -8.36
N GLU A 224 3.18 4.09 -8.05
CA GLU A 224 3.29 2.93 -8.94
C GLU A 224 1.93 2.35 -9.29
N ARG A 225 1.75 2.07 -10.57
CA ARG A 225 0.67 1.26 -11.10
C ARG A 225 1.19 0.41 -12.24
N TYR A 226 0.92 -0.89 -12.21
CA TYR A 226 1.37 -1.84 -13.24
C TYR A 226 0.22 -2.49 -14.02
N ILE A 227 -0.96 -2.62 -13.40
CA ILE A 227 -2.15 -3.14 -14.07
C ILE A 227 -3.11 -1.99 -14.46
N PRO A 228 -3.86 -2.11 -15.55
CA PRO A 228 -4.81 -1.09 -15.97
C PRO A 228 -5.80 -0.69 -14.86
N PRO A 229 -6.23 0.58 -14.80
CA PRO A 229 -7.40 1.02 -14.05
C PRO A 229 -8.63 0.15 -14.26
N THR A 230 -9.58 0.14 -13.31
CA THR A 230 -10.84 -0.59 -13.51
C THR A 230 -11.77 0.13 -14.46
N THR A 231 -11.76 1.48 -14.41
CA THR A 231 -12.72 2.32 -15.14
C THR A 231 -12.03 3.34 -16.01
N ALA A 232 -12.71 3.77 -17.08
CA ALA A 232 -12.23 4.87 -17.91
C ALA A 232 -12.15 6.19 -17.16
N GLN A 233 -13.06 6.42 -16.21
CA GLN A 233 -13.04 7.61 -15.37
C GLN A 233 -11.80 7.68 -14.49
N GLU A 234 -11.32 6.54 -13.98
CA GLU A 234 -10.07 6.48 -13.20
C GLU A 234 -8.86 6.85 -14.06
N VAL A 235 -8.79 6.39 -15.32
CA VAL A 235 -7.73 6.80 -16.26
C VAL A 235 -7.75 8.31 -16.48
N HIS A 236 -8.94 8.88 -16.72
CA HIS A 236 -9.10 10.31 -16.94
C HIS A 236 -8.72 11.12 -15.69
N ASP A 237 -9.30 10.78 -14.54
CA ASP A 237 -9.09 11.51 -13.30
C ASP A 237 -7.62 11.49 -12.86
N PHE A 238 -6.90 10.39 -13.11
CA PHE A 238 -5.48 10.27 -12.77
C PHE A 238 -4.63 11.41 -13.33
N PHE A 239 -4.87 11.84 -14.58
CA PHE A 239 -4.07 12.87 -15.25
C PHE A 239 -4.72 14.27 -15.28
N THR A 240 -5.68 14.53 -14.39
CA THR A 240 -6.32 15.85 -14.26
C THR A 240 -6.16 16.43 -12.86
N MET A 241 -6.51 17.71 -12.68
CA MET A 241 -6.60 18.34 -11.35
C MET A 241 -7.86 17.90 -10.56
N SER A 242 -8.46 16.75 -10.93
CA SER A 242 -9.61 16.20 -10.23
C SER A 242 -9.27 15.88 -8.77
N ARG A 243 -10.28 15.97 -7.90
CA ARG A 243 -10.16 15.57 -6.49
C ARG A 243 -9.93 14.06 -6.30
N LYS A 244 -10.06 13.29 -7.39
CA LYS A 244 -9.81 11.85 -7.47
C LYS A 244 -8.51 11.52 -8.20
N SER A 245 -7.62 12.49 -8.39
CA SER A 245 -6.30 12.26 -8.97
C SER A 245 -5.28 11.92 -7.88
N TYR A 246 -4.80 10.67 -7.89
CA TYR A 246 -3.66 10.27 -7.05
C TYR A 246 -2.42 11.10 -7.38
N LEU A 247 -2.15 11.31 -8.68
CA LEU A 247 -0.98 12.05 -9.13
C LEU A 247 -1.02 13.52 -8.68
N ALA A 248 -2.18 14.18 -8.74
CA ALA A 248 -2.30 15.57 -8.30
C ALA A 248 -2.02 15.72 -6.81
N ASP A 249 -2.59 14.86 -5.96
CA ASP A 249 -2.35 14.90 -4.51
C ASP A 249 -0.87 14.67 -4.18
N ARG A 250 -0.26 13.64 -4.80
CA ARG A 250 1.16 13.32 -4.61
C ARG A 250 2.10 14.43 -5.11
N LEU A 251 1.75 15.15 -6.18
CA LEU A 251 2.52 16.29 -6.66
C LEU A 251 2.42 17.51 -5.71
N LEU A 252 1.25 17.75 -5.12
CA LEU A 252 1.04 18.87 -4.19
C LEU A 252 1.79 18.70 -2.85
N GLU A 253 2.08 17.46 -2.47
CA GLU A 253 2.88 17.12 -1.28
C GLU A 253 4.37 17.42 -1.47
N LEU A 254 4.87 17.40 -2.71
CA LEU A 254 6.28 17.56 -2.99
C LEU A 254 6.83 18.87 -2.47
N SER A 255 7.95 18.82 -1.77
CA SER A 255 8.78 19.96 -1.37
C SER A 255 8.97 20.91 -2.54
N ALA A 256 8.75 22.21 -2.31
CA ALA A 256 9.05 23.24 -3.30
C ALA A 256 10.57 23.34 -3.56
N ASN A 257 11.38 22.95 -2.57
CA ASN A 257 12.83 22.87 -2.66
C ASN A 257 13.24 21.47 -3.15
N ASP A 258 13.24 21.29 -4.46
CA ASP A 258 13.72 20.10 -5.19
C ASP A 258 13.05 18.76 -4.85
N GLY A 259 11.76 18.79 -4.48
CA GLY A 259 10.97 17.57 -4.31
C GLY A 259 10.82 16.81 -5.62
N SER A 260 10.93 15.48 -5.58
CA SER A 260 10.89 14.62 -6.78
C SER A 260 9.89 13.47 -6.65
N LEU A 261 9.22 13.13 -7.76
CA LEU A 261 8.26 12.04 -7.84
C LEU A 261 8.64 11.06 -8.96
N LEU A 262 8.71 9.78 -8.64
CA LEU A 262 8.73 8.67 -9.60
C LEU A 262 7.30 8.19 -9.85
N LEU A 263 6.88 8.24 -11.11
CA LEU A 263 5.62 7.68 -11.57
C LEU A 263 5.89 6.47 -12.47
N VAL A 264 5.27 5.34 -12.14
CA VAL A 264 5.16 4.18 -13.04
C VAL A 264 3.68 3.98 -13.35
N PHE A 265 3.31 3.93 -14.63
CA PHE A 265 1.92 3.79 -15.05
C PHE A 265 1.80 2.96 -16.34
N PRO A 266 0.82 2.05 -16.48
CA PRO A 266 0.72 1.21 -17.67
C PRO A 266 0.32 2.02 -18.90
N THR A 267 0.98 1.77 -20.04
CA THR A 267 0.57 2.35 -21.33
C THR A 267 -0.64 1.59 -21.90
N LYS A 268 -1.29 2.14 -22.93
CA LYS A 268 -2.34 1.41 -23.66
C LYS A 268 -1.82 0.08 -24.20
N THR A 269 -0.63 0.08 -24.80
CA THR A 269 0.06 -1.13 -25.26
C THR A 269 0.27 -2.12 -24.10
N GLY A 270 0.76 -1.67 -22.95
CA GLY A 270 0.89 -2.51 -21.75
C GLY A 270 -0.44 -3.07 -21.26
N GLY A 271 -1.49 -2.25 -21.23
CA GLY A 271 -2.84 -2.68 -20.83
C GLY A 271 -3.43 -3.73 -21.76
N MET A 272 -3.23 -3.60 -23.07
CA MET A 272 -3.61 -4.62 -24.04
C MET A 272 -2.83 -5.92 -23.85
N THR A 273 -1.53 -5.83 -23.60
CA THR A 273 -0.67 -6.99 -23.27
C THR A 273 -1.15 -7.69 -22.00
N PHE A 274 -1.50 -6.94 -20.96
CA PHE A 274 -2.06 -7.48 -19.73
C PHE A 274 -3.39 -8.20 -20.00
N ALA A 275 -4.33 -7.54 -20.67
CA ALA A 275 -5.62 -8.14 -20.99
C ALA A 275 -5.48 -9.44 -21.80
N LYS A 276 -4.61 -9.45 -22.81
CA LYS A 276 -4.43 -10.58 -23.73
C LYS A 276 -3.62 -11.74 -23.14
N ASN A 277 -2.53 -11.46 -22.44
CA ASN A 277 -1.56 -12.50 -22.03
C ASN A 277 -1.68 -12.89 -20.56
N TYR A 278 -2.33 -12.07 -19.73
CA TYR A 278 -2.53 -12.35 -18.31
C TYR A 278 -3.97 -12.77 -18.04
N ILE A 279 -4.96 -11.98 -18.48
CA ILE A 279 -6.36 -12.20 -18.13
C ILE A 279 -7.06 -13.14 -19.12
N GLY A 280 -6.93 -12.90 -20.42
CA GLY A 280 -7.56 -13.67 -21.50
C GLY A 280 -7.43 -15.19 -21.36
N PRO A 281 -6.22 -15.74 -21.15
CA PRO A 281 -6.01 -17.19 -21.06
C PRO A 281 -6.74 -17.82 -19.86
N ILE A 282 -7.03 -17.04 -18.82
CA ILE A 282 -7.73 -17.52 -17.63
C ILE A 282 -9.25 -17.32 -17.77
N ILE A 283 -9.68 -16.12 -18.14
CA ILE A 283 -11.08 -15.73 -18.08
C ILE A 283 -11.88 -16.27 -19.27
N GLU A 284 -11.29 -16.35 -20.46
CA GLU A 284 -12.03 -16.75 -21.67
C GLU A 284 -12.46 -18.22 -21.64
N PRO A 285 -11.61 -19.21 -21.28
CA PRO A 285 -12.05 -20.60 -21.17
C PRO A 285 -13.14 -20.77 -20.11
N PHE A 286 -13.00 -20.06 -19.00
CA PHE A 286 -13.97 -20.06 -17.91
C PHE A 286 -15.34 -19.53 -18.39
N LEU A 287 -15.37 -18.34 -18.98
CA LEU A 287 -16.60 -17.73 -19.50
C LEU A 287 -17.24 -18.59 -20.60
N ARG A 288 -16.45 -19.18 -21.50
CA ARG A 288 -16.92 -20.11 -22.54
C ARG A 288 -17.61 -21.32 -21.92
N GLN A 289 -17.03 -21.92 -20.87
CA GLN A 289 -17.65 -23.04 -20.16
C GLN A 289 -19.01 -22.65 -19.56
N PHE A 290 -19.11 -21.45 -18.99
CA PHE A 290 -20.37 -20.97 -18.40
C PHE A 290 -21.47 -20.69 -19.43
N VAL A 291 -21.11 -20.13 -20.58
CA VAL A 291 -22.04 -19.94 -21.69
C VAL A 291 -22.55 -21.30 -22.21
N LEU A 292 -21.64 -22.25 -22.43
CA LEU A 292 -21.99 -23.54 -23.04
C LEU A 292 -22.73 -24.49 -22.11
N LEU A 293 -22.29 -24.62 -20.85
CA LEU A 293 -22.82 -25.63 -19.92
C LEU A 293 -23.93 -25.10 -19.02
N ASN A 294 -23.90 -23.82 -18.69
CA ASN A 294 -24.82 -23.24 -17.72
C ASN A 294 -25.76 -22.19 -18.33
N HIS A 295 -25.75 -22.03 -19.66
CA HIS A 295 -26.60 -21.08 -20.40
C HIS A 295 -26.48 -19.62 -19.93
N LEU A 296 -25.28 -19.21 -19.49
CA LEU A 296 -25.00 -17.80 -19.28
C LEU A 296 -25.13 -17.06 -20.62
N PHE A 297 -25.79 -15.90 -20.60
CA PHE A 297 -25.97 -15.11 -21.81
C PHE A 297 -24.61 -14.61 -22.34
N VAL A 298 -24.44 -14.59 -23.67
CA VAL A 298 -23.13 -14.28 -24.28
C VAL A 298 -22.69 -12.86 -23.96
N ASP A 299 -23.62 -11.89 -24.00
CA ASP A 299 -23.29 -10.48 -23.81
C ASP A 299 -22.76 -10.21 -22.39
N ILE A 300 -23.32 -10.83 -21.36
CA ILE A 300 -22.80 -10.70 -19.99
C ILE A 300 -21.44 -11.38 -19.85
N ALA A 301 -21.19 -12.49 -20.56
CA ALA A 301 -19.87 -13.10 -20.58
C ALA A 301 -18.82 -12.17 -21.20
N VAL A 302 -19.16 -11.48 -22.29
CA VAL A 302 -18.30 -10.45 -22.90
C VAL A 302 -18.02 -9.31 -21.92
N ASP A 303 -19.04 -8.82 -21.22
CA ASP A 303 -18.91 -7.72 -20.24
C ASP A 303 -18.06 -8.10 -19.02
N LEU A 304 -18.10 -9.37 -18.59
CA LEU A 304 -17.25 -9.88 -17.51
C LEU A 304 -15.78 -9.99 -17.95
N GLY A 305 -15.55 -10.44 -19.19
CA GLY A 305 -14.21 -10.61 -19.77
C GLY A 305 -13.53 -9.30 -20.17
N ARG A 306 -14.30 -8.24 -20.43
CA ARG A 306 -13.77 -6.95 -20.87
C ARG A 306 -13.15 -6.17 -19.71
N MET A 307 -11.97 -5.58 -19.98
CA MET A 307 -11.37 -4.56 -19.13
C MET A 307 -11.85 -3.17 -19.59
N ALA A 308 -12.71 -2.54 -18.79
CA ALA A 308 -13.45 -1.33 -19.19
C ALA A 308 -12.58 -0.07 -19.39
N SER A 309 -11.36 -0.04 -18.83
CA SER A 309 -10.46 1.11 -18.96
C SER A 309 -9.67 1.14 -20.27
N LEU A 310 -9.49 0.01 -20.96
CA LEU A 310 -8.52 -0.12 -22.06
C LEU A 310 -8.73 0.89 -23.19
N ASP A 311 -9.99 1.17 -23.54
CA ASP A 311 -10.30 2.10 -24.63
C ASP A 311 -9.91 3.55 -24.31
N SER A 312 -9.87 3.89 -23.02
CA SER A 312 -9.49 5.21 -22.53
C SER A 312 -8.00 5.33 -22.17
N MET A 313 -7.27 4.21 -22.15
CA MET A 313 -5.84 4.23 -21.88
C MET A 313 -5.10 4.98 -22.99
N LYS A 314 -3.99 5.60 -22.58
CA LYS A 314 -3.18 6.49 -23.40
C LYS A 314 -1.93 5.76 -23.88
N GLU A 315 -1.52 6.02 -25.10
CA GLU A 315 -0.18 5.63 -25.56
C GLU A 315 0.89 6.41 -24.80
N PHE A 316 2.16 5.96 -24.85
CA PHE A 316 3.24 6.61 -24.10
C PHE A 316 3.40 8.10 -24.42
N SER A 317 3.29 8.48 -25.70
CA SER A 317 3.35 9.89 -26.13
C SER A 317 2.25 10.73 -25.47
N GLU A 318 1.02 10.22 -25.45
CA GLU A 318 -0.14 10.86 -24.85
C GLU A 318 -0.05 10.93 -23.33
N LEU A 319 0.51 9.90 -22.67
CA LEU A 319 0.81 9.91 -21.23
C LEU A 319 1.81 11.02 -20.90
N ARG A 320 2.92 11.08 -21.66
CA ARG A 320 3.95 12.12 -21.48
C ARG A 320 3.36 13.52 -21.62
N ASP A 321 2.51 13.72 -22.62
CA ASP A 321 1.89 15.03 -22.85
C ASP A 321 0.87 15.36 -21.76
N ALA A 322 0.09 14.38 -21.28
CA ALA A 322 -0.83 14.57 -20.15
C ALA A 322 -0.09 14.92 -18.84
N VAL A 323 1.01 14.24 -18.53
CA VAL A 323 1.85 14.54 -17.37
C VAL A 323 2.45 15.95 -17.49
N ARG A 324 2.93 16.35 -18.67
CA ARG A 324 3.45 17.70 -18.92
C ARG A 324 2.38 18.77 -18.75
N GLN A 325 1.18 18.56 -19.30
CA GLN A 325 0.05 19.48 -19.15
C GLN A 325 -0.35 19.64 -17.67
N MET A 326 -0.37 18.54 -16.92
CA MET A 326 -0.59 18.55 -15.47
C MET A 326 0.48 19.37 -14.74
N CYS A 327 1.77 19.16 -15.06
CA CYS A 327 2.88 19.95 -14.49
C CYS A 327 2.74 21.45 -14.80
N GLN A 328 2.37 21.80 -16.04
CA GLN A 328 2.13 23.20 -16.44
C GLN A 328 0.96 23.81 -15.67
N ALA A 329 -0.17 23.11 -15.56
CA ALA A 329 -1.34 23.57 -14.83
C ALA A 329 -1.05 23.79 -13.34
N LEU A 330 -0.24 22.93 -12.72
CA LEU A 330 0.21 23.10 -11.33
C LEU A 330 1.19 24.28 -11.19
N SER A 331 2.10 24.47 -12.14
CA SER A 331 3.06 25.59 -12.12
C SER A 331 2.40 26.95 -12.30
N GLN A 332 1.28 27.01 -13.02
CA GLN A 332 0.51 28.25 -13.25
C GLN A 332 -0.36 28.63 -12.06
N ARG A 333 -0.62 27.73 -11.12
CA ARG A 333 -1.35 28.06 -9.89
C ARG A 333 -0.47 28.92 -8.99
N ALA A 334 -0.77 30.21 -8.93
CA ALA A 334 -0.21 31.09 -7.91
C ALA A 334 -0.64 30.59 -6.52
N PRO A 335 0.30 30.31 -5.59
CA PRO A 335 -0.08 29.95 -4.25
C PRO A 335 -0.69 31.18 -3.54
N ALA A 336 -1.85 31.02 -2.89
CA ALA A 336 -2.46 32.10 -2.13
C ALA A 336 -1.59 32.55 -0.93
N ARG A 337 -0.74 31.64 -0.42
CA ARG A 337 0.24 31.84 0.67
C ARG A 337 1.41 30.85 0.57
N GLY A 338 2.20 30.90 -0.50
CA GLY A 338 3.30 29.94 -0.69
C GLY A 338 4.36 30.42 -1.66
N ILE A 339 5.42 29.63 -1.80
CA ILE A 339 6.53 29.92 -2.70
C ILE A 339 6.11 29.54 -4.12
N GLN A 340 6.33 30.44 -5.08
CA GLN A 340 6.11 30.15 -6.49
C GLN A 340 7.03 28.99 -6.90
N SER A 341 6.44 27.95 -7.48
CA SER A 341 7.16 26.74 -7.81
C SER A 341 6.78 26.22 -9.19
N ARG A 342 7.72 25.59 -9.85
CA ARG A 342 7.57 24.97 -11.17
C ARG A 342 7.68 23.47 -11.05
N TYR A 343 6.86 22.77 -11.83
CA TYR A 343 6.90 21.33 -12.01
C TYR A 343 7.44 21.00 -13.39
N GLU A 344 8.37 20.07 -13.47
CA GLU A 344 8.97 19.65 -14.73
C GLU A 344 9.23 18.15 -14.79
N VAL A 345 9.07 17.57 -15.99
CA VAL A 345 9.39 16.17 -16.26
C VAL A 345 10.87 16.11 -16.64
N VAL A 346 11.72 15.60 -15.74
CA VAL A 346 13.18 15.51 -15.93
C VAL A 346 13.61 14.19 -16.57
N HIS A 347 12.75 13.18 -16.52
CA HIS A 347 12.97 11.87 -17.15
C HIS A 347 11.64 11.30 -17.63
N ALA A 348 11.66 10.66 -18.81
CA ALA A 348 10.52 9.95 -19.37
C ALA A 348 11.03 8.84 -20.29
N GLU A 349 10.66 7.59 -20.02
CA GLU A 349 10.96 6.44 -20.87
C GLU A 349 9.85 5.39 -20.80
N THR A 350 9.84 4.46 -21.76
CA THR A 350 9.07 3.22 -21.64
C THR A 350 9.94 2.13 -21.03
N ALA A 351 9.30 1.20 -20.32
CA ALA A 351 9.95 0.02 -19.76
C ALA A 351 9.03 -1.19 -19.88
N GLU A 352 9.60 -2.38 -20.00
CA GLU A 352 8.85 -3.63 -19.92
C GLU A 352 9.01 -4.25 -18.54
N VAL A 353 7.88 -4.63 -17.93
CA VAL A 353 7.83 -5.23 -16.60
C VAL A 353 7.04 -6.52 -16.66
N ALA A 354 7.69 -7.65 -16.40
CA ALA A 354 7.01 -8.92 -16.21
C ALA A 354 6.53 -9.03 -14.77
N LEU A 355 5.24 -9.31 -14.58
CA LEU A 355 4.68 -9.47 -13.24
C LEU A 355 4.62 -10.94 -12.86
N ASN A 356 5.15 -11.27 -11.67
CA ASN A 356 5.05 -12.61 -11.11
C ASN A 356 3.59 -13.06 -11.03
N ARG A 357 3.34 -14.31 -11.42
CA ARG A 357 2.00 -14.91 -11.46
C ARG A 357 1.15 -14.70 -10.20
N ASN A 358 1.74 -14.86 -9.02
CA ASN A 358 1.02 -14.75 -7.76
C ASN A 358 0.69 -13.30 -7.40
N VAL A 359 1.52 -12.36 -7.86
CA VAL A 359 1.41 -10.93 -7.55
C VAL A 359 0.30 -10.30 -8.37
N TRP A 360 0.36 -10.41 -9.70
CA TRP A 360 -0.62 -9.75 -10.55
C TRP A 360 -2.03 -10.29 -10.36
N ARG A 361 -2.15 -11.59 -10.03
CA ARG A 361 -3.44 -12.25 -9.83
C ARG A 361 -4.16 -11.68 -8.62
N GLU A 362 -3.45 -11.52 -7.51
CA GLU A 362 -4.01 -10.92 -6.30
C GLU A 362 -4.38 -9.45 -6.54
N TRP A 363 -3.51 -8.69 -7.22
CA TRP A 363 -3.82 -7.31 -7.63
C TRP A 363 -5.08 -7.22 -8.49
N TYR A 364 -5.20 -8.08 -9.49
CA TYR A 364 -6.37 -8.13 -10.36
C TYR A 364 -7.63 -8.47 -9.57
N LEU A 365 -7.57 -9.47 -8.69
CA LEU A 365 -8.72 -9.90 -7.90
C LEU A 365 -9.16 -8.83 -6.90
N GLU A 366 -8.22 -8.20 -6.20
CA GLU A 366 -8.51 -7.09 -5.28
C GLU A 366 -9.23 -5.94 -6.01
N GLN A 367 -8.74 -5.61 -7.20
CA GLN A 367 -9.27 -4.54 -8.02
C GLN A 367 -10.63 -4.87 -8.68
N GLU A 368 -10.78 -6.04 -9.29
CA GLU A 368 -11.88 -6.34 -10.21
C GLU A 368 -13.06 -7.08 -9.55
N THR A 369 -12.87 -7.72 -8.39
CA THR A 369 -13.94 -8.47 -7.70
C THR A 369 -15.22 -7.63 -7.49
N PRO A 370 -15.15 -6.36 -7.03
CA PRO A 370 -16.34 -5.54 -6.88
C PRO A 370 -17.10 -5.34 -8.19
N ARG A 371 -16.39 -5.03 -9.28
CA ARG A 371 -16.98 -4.84 -10.61
C ARG A 371 -17.62 -6.12 -11.13
N LEU A 372 -16.91 -7.25 -11.05
CA LEU A 372 -17.42 -8.55 -11.50
C LEU A 372 -18.73 -8.91 -10.78
N ARG A 373 -18.78 -8.70 -9.46
CA ARG A 373 -19.98 -8.90 -8.66
C ARG A 373 -21.11 -7.95 -9.07
N GLN A 374 -20.79 -6.66 -9.24
CA GLN A 374 -21.79 -5.64 -9.58
C GLN A 374 -22.41 -5.89 -10.96
N ASN A 375 -21.60 -6.24 -11.97
CA ASN A 375 -22.09 -6.60 -13.31
C ASN A 375 -23.11 -7.75 -13.27
N LEU A 376 -22.85 -8.78 -12.46
CA LEU A 376 -23.78 -9.91 -12.28
C LEU A 376 -25.06 -9.51 -11.54
N VAL A 377 -24.96 -8.63 -10.55
CA VAL A 377 -26.13 -8.10 -9.83
C VAL A 377 -27.00 -7.27 -10.77
N ASP A 378 -26.41 -6.41 -11.59
CA ASP A 378 -27.13 -5.55 -12.52
C ASP A 378 -27.79 -6.36 -13.63
N TYR A 379 -27.09 -7.37 -14.17
CA TYR A 379 -27.68 -8.34 -15.10
C TYR A 379 -28.91 -9.04 -14.51
N HIS A 380 -28.83 -9.52 -13.26
CA HIS A 380 -29.97 -10.17 -12.60
C HIS A 380 -31.15 -9.21 -12.40
N LYS A 381 -30.88 -7.98 -11.94
CA LYS A 381 -31.91 -6.94 -11.74
C LYS A 381 -32.60 -6.55 -13.05
N ALA A 382 -31.87 -6.59 -14.17
CA ALA A 382 -32.41 -6.34 -15.51
C ALA A 382 -33.27 -7.51 -16.06
N GLY A 383 -33.52 -8.56 -15.27
CA GLY A 383 -34.28 -9.74 -15.69
C GLY A 383 -33.43 -10.83 -16.34
N GLY A 384 -32.10 -10.71 -16.26
CA GLY A 384 -31.15 -11.71 -16.72
C GLY A 384 -31.31 -13.03 -15.96
N ARG A 385 -31.34 -14.13 -16.71
CA ARG A 385 -31.44 -15.48 -16.11
C ARG A 385 -30.08 -15.91 -15.59
N MET A 386 -30.03 -16.29 -14.32
CA MET A 386 -28.83 -16.88 -13.75
C MET A 386 -28.63 -18.32 -14.22
N PRO A 387 -27.38 -18.78 -14.32
CA PRO A 387 -27.10 -20.14 -14.73
C PRO A 387 -27.67 -21.15 -13.72
N SER A 388 -28.57 -22.03 -14.13
CA SER A 388 -29.14 -23.07 -13.25
C SER A 388 -28.39 -24.38 -13.45
N ARG A 389 -27.74 -24.88 -12.41
CA ARG A 389 -27.17 -26.24 -12.44
C ARG A 389 -28.33 -27.24 -12.34
N VAL A 390 -28.38 -28.20 -13.25
CA VAL A 390 -29.43 -29.24 -13.26
C VAL A 390 -29.48 -29.94 -11.90
N GLY A 391 -30.61 -29.80 -11.19
CA GLY A 391 -30.83 -30.44 -9.89
C GLY A 391 -30.25 -29.73 -8.65
N GLN A 392 -29.78 -28.48 -8.76
CA GLN A 392 -29.29 -27.70 -7.60
C GLN A 392 -30.01 -26.35 -7.41
N ILE A 393 -29.76 -25.74 -6.24
CA ILE A 393 -30.23 -24.41 -5.81
C ILE A 393 -30.00 -23.38 -6.92
N GLU A 394 -30.95 -22.45 -7.10
CA GLU A 394 -30.81 -21.31 -8.01
C GLU A 394 -29.51 -20.55 -7.74
N THR A 395 -28.66 -20.42 -8.76
CA THR A 395 -27.37 -19.74 -8.63
C THR A 395 -27.60 -18.26 -8.42
N THR A 396 -27.22 -17.73 -7.25
CA THR A 396 -27.28 -16.28 -7.01
C THR A 396 -26.11 -15.56 -7.71
N PRO A 397 -26.27 -14.28 -8.08
CA PRO A 397 -25.17 -13.49 -8.65
C PRO A 397 -23.90 -13.49 -7.78
N GLY A 398 -24.07 -13.51 -6.45
CA GLY A 398 -22.95 -13.57 -5.51
C GLY A 398 -22.20 -14.91 -5.53
N MET A 399 -22.91 -16.03 -5.73
CA MET A 399 -22.29 -17.35 -5.88
C MET A 399 -21.47 -17.43 -7.18
N LEU A 400 -22.03 -16.94 -8.28
CA LEU A 400 -21.33 -16.92 -9.56
C LEU A 400 -20.11 -16.00 -9.54
N ALA A 401 -20.21 -14.81 -8.93
CA ALA A 401 -19.08 -13.91 -8.74
C ALA A 401 -17.95 -14.58 -7.95
N ARG A 402 -18.29 -15.32 -6.88
CA ARG A 402 -17.32 -16.08 -6.09
C ARG A 402 -16.67 -17.18 -6.93
N GLU A 403 -17.44 -17.90 -7.73
CA GLU A 403 -16.91 -18.95 -8.60
C GLU A 403 -15.96 -18.41 -9.68
N VAL A 404 -16.25 -17.24 -10.25
CA VAL A 404 -15.32 -16.53 -11.16
C VAL A 404 -14.01 -16.20 -10.44
N VAL A 405 -14.10 -15.60 -9.25
CA VAL A 405 -12.93 -15.23 -8.43
C VAL A 405 -12.11 -16.46 -8.06
N ASP A 406 -12.75 -17.54 -7.62
CA ASP A 406 -12.09 -18.79 -7.24
C ASP A 406 -11.50 -19.50 -8.47
N GLY A 407 -12.17 -19.44 -9.63
CA GLY A 407 -11.67 -19.92 -10.91
C GLY A 407 -10.38 -19.21 -11.34
N ILE A 408 -10.33 -17.89 -11.22
CA ILE A 408 -9.12 -17.10 -11.49
C ILE A 408 -8.02 -17.46 -10.48
N ARG A 409 -8.36 -17.55 -9.19
CA ARG A 409 -7.42 -17.88 -8.12
C ARG A 409 -6.77 -19.26 -8.28
N THR A 410 -7.53 -20.25 -8.75
CA THR A 410 -7.07 -21.64 -8.86
C THR A 410 -6.61 -22.04 -10.26
N SER A 411 -6.77 -21.16 -11.26
CA SER A 411 -6.42 -21.45 -12.65
C SER A 411 -4.95 -21.83 -12.83
N ARG A 412 -4.77 -22.92 -13.60
CA ARG A 412 -3.48 -23.48 -14.03
C ARG A 412 -3.10 -23.09 -15.46
N GLU A 413 -3.94 -22.32 -16.15
CA GLU A 413 -3.69 -21.88 -17.52
C GLU A 413 -2.40 -21.07 -17.60
N PRO A 414 -1.52 -21.31 -18.60
CA PRO A 414 -0.29 -20.56 -18.77
C PRO A 414 -0.65 -19.10 -19.08
N ALA A 415 -0.37 -18.20 -18.13
CA ALA A 415 -0.75 -16.79 -18.20
C ALA A 415 0.25 -15.94 -17.42
N GLY A 416 0.56 -14.76 -17.97
CA GLY A 416 1.57 -13.84 -17.46
C GLY A 416 2.97 -14.10 -17.99
N GLU A 417 4.00 -13.67 -17.24
CA GLU A 417 5.42 -13.80 -17.59
C GLU A 417 5.83 -13.11 -18.92
N VAL A 418 4.97 -12.21 -19.42
CA VAL A 418 5.22 -11.39 -20.61
C VAL A 418 5.40 -9.94 -20.18
N GLY A 419 6.44 -9.26 -20.67
CA GLY A 419 6.70 -7.85 -20.35
C GLY A 419 5.51 -6.95 -20.65
N ILE A 420 5.02 -6.24 -19.64
CA ILE A 420 3.98 -5.20 -19.76
C ILE A 420 4.69 -3.86 -19.96
N GLU A 421 4.34 -3.14 -21.01
CA GLU A 421 4.87 -1.79 -21.23
C GLU A 421 4.29 -0.79 -20.21
N VAL A 422 5.17 -0.10 -19.50
CA VAL A 422 4.84 0.99 -18.58
C VAL A 422 5.58 2.26 -19.00
N GLY A 423 4.94 3.41 -18.78
CA GLY A 423 5.58 4.70 -18.81
C GLY A 423 6.23 4.99 -17.46
N VAL A 424 7.50 5.35 -17.48
CA VAL A 424 8.29 5.73 -16.30
C VAL A 424 8.62 7.22 -16.40
N PHE A 425 8.22 8.00 -15.41
CA PHE A 425 8.44 9.44 -15.36
C PHE A 425 9.11 9.84 -14.05
N VAL A 426 10.07 10.76 -14.12
CA VAL A 426 10.56 11.49 -12.96
C VAL A 426 10.14 12.94 -13.10
N ILE A 427 9.39 13.43 -12.12
CA ILE A 427 8.85 14.78 -12.06
C ILE A 427 9.54 15.51 -10.90
N ARG A 428 9.96 16.74 -11.13
CA ARG A 428 10.62 17.58 -10.12
C ARG A 428 9.79 18.83 -9.86
N ARG A 429 9.78 19.27 -8.61
CA ARG A 429 9.26 20.57 -8.17
C ARG A 429 10.42 21.44 -7.68
N SER A 430 10.58 22.61 -8.27
CA SER A 430 11.60 23.59 -7.89
C SER A 430 10.98 24.96 -7.62
N ILE A 431 11.68 25.81 -6.86
CA ILE A 431 11.32 27.22 -6.68
C ILE A 431 11.58 27.97 -8.01
N VAL A 432 10.75 28.97 -8.32
CA VAL A 432 10.92 29.87 -9.48
C VAL A 432 11.71 31.10 -9.10
#